data_AF-A0A7X4DKD0-F1
#
_entry.id   AF-A0A7X4DKD0-F1
#
_cell.length_a   1.000
_cell.length_b   1.000
_cell.length_c   1.000
_cell.angle_alpha   90.00
_cell.angle_beta   90.00
_cell.angle_gamma   90.00
#
_symmetry.space_group_name_H-M   'P 1'
#
loop_
_entity.id
_entity.type
_entity.pdbx_description
1 polymer ?
#
loop_
_entity_poly.entity_id
_entity_poly.type
_entity_poly.pdbx_seq_one_letter_code
_entity_poly.pdbx_strand_id
1 'polypeptide(L)' 'MAYPYRHDKETRVLSEGFGDPAARTVAGWKAMGGYQGIARALEIGRESTIEEVKASGLRGRG' A
#
# COMPACT_ATOMS: atom_id res chain seq x y z
N MET A 1 -5.51 -8.38 -14.54
CA MET A 1 -4.57 -8.06 -15.65
C MET A 1 -3.25 -7.62 -15.04
N ALA A 2 -2.15 -7.61 -15.81
CA ALA A 2 -0.89 -7.04 -15.36
C ALA A 2 -0.75 -5.59 -15.86
N TYR A 3 0.09 -4.80 -15.22
CA TYR A 3 0.50 -3.49 -15.71
C TYR A 3 0.93 -3.59 -17.20
N PRO A 4 0.49 -2.68 -18.10
CA PRO A 4 -0.19 -1.41 -17.82
C PRO A 4 -1.72 -1.48 -17.73
N TYR A 5 -2.33 -2.64 -17.95
CA TYR A 5 -3.79 -2.79 -18.06
C TYR A 5 -4.49 -2.77 -16.69
N ARG A 6 -5.72 -2.25 -16.63
CA ARG A 6 -6.54 -2.11 -15.42
C ARG A 6 -7.94 -2.63 -15.68
N HIS A 7 -8.53 -3.32 -14.71
CA HIS A 7 -9.97 -3.60 -14.72
C HIS A 7 -10.73 -2.54 -13.92
N ASP A 8 -11.97 -2.23 -14.28
CA ASP A 8 -12.75 -1.14 -13.64
C ASP A 8 -12.94 -1.33 -12.13
N LYS A 9 -13.05 -2.59 -11.68
CA LYS A 9 -13.18 -2.95 -10.26
C LYS A 9 -11.83 -3.10 -9.52
N GLU A 10 -10.71 -2.86 -10.19
CA GLU A 10 -9.38 -3.04 -9.61
C GLU A 10 -8.88 -1.75 -8.94
N THR A 11 -8.62 -1.83 -7.64
CA THR A 11 -7.89 -0.79 -6.91
C THR A 11 -6.41 -1.13 -6.92
N ARG A 12 -5.61 -0.28 -7.58
CA ARG A 12 -4.15 -0.39 -7.59
C ARG A 12 -3.58 0.16 -6.31
N VAL A 13 -2.73 -0.64 -5.66
CA VAL A 13 -2.05 -0.25 -4.42
C VAL A 13 -0.54 -0.10 -4.64
N LEU A 14 0.09 -1.02 -5.38
CA LEU A 14 1.55 -1.03 -5.55
C LEU A 14 2.02 -0.34 -6.84
N SER A 15 1.33 -0.57 -7.96
CA SER A 15 1.76 -0.15 -9.29
C SER A 15 1.29 1.24 -9.72
N GLU A 16 0.56 1.96 -8.86
CA GLU A 16 -0.04 3.26 -9.21
C GLU A 16 1.01 4.32 -9.54
N GLY A 17 2.15 4.34 -8.83
CA GLY A 17 3.25 5.30 -9.07
C GLY A 17 4.34 4.81 -10.03
N PHE A 18 4.14 3.69 -10.73
CA PHE A 18 5.19 3.16 -11.60
C PHE A 18 5.42 4.08 -12.80
N GLY A 19 6.69 4.41 -13.06
CA GLY A 19 7.08 5.30 -14.16
C GLY A 19 7.08 6.79 -13.81
N ASP A 20 6.53 7.20 -12.66
CA ASP A 20 6.57 8.57 -12.18
C ASP A 20 7.87 8.85 -11.38
N PRO A 21 8.73 9.78 -11.82
CA PRO A 21 9.90 10.20 -11.06
C PRO A 21 9.55 10.79 -9.68
N ALA A 22 8.41 11.47 -9.54
CA ALA A 22 8.00 12.12 -8.30
C ALA A 22 7.73 11.09 -7.19
N ALA A 23 7.18 9.92 -7.55
CA ALA A 23 6.91 8.82 -6.63
C ALA A 23 8.17 8.26 -5.94
N ARG A 24 9.38 8.55 -6.46
CA ARG A 24 10.66 8.16 -5.86
C ARG A 24 11.17 9.14 -4.81
N THR A 25 10.54 10.30 -4.68
CA THR A 25 10.91 11.33 -3.70
C THR A 25 10.09 11.16 -2.43
N VAL A 26 10.64 11.59 -1.28
CA VAL A 26 9.90 11.59 0.00
C VAL A 26 8.65 12.47 -0.09
N ALA A 27 8.75 13.62 -0.76
CA ALA A 27 7.63 14.53 -0.95
C ALA A 27 6.52 13.90 -1.79
N GLY A 28 6.87 13.27 -2.91
CA GLY A 28 5.91 12.57 -3.76
C GLY A 28 5.28 11.36 -3.06
N TRP A 29 6.07 10.58 -2.32
CA TRP A 29 5.53 9.47 -1.53
C TRP A 29 4.51 9.97 -0.49
N LYS A 30 4.81 11.05 0.23
CA LYS A 30 3.85 11.67 1.15
C LYS A 30 2.59 12.18 0.45
N ALA A 31 2.73 12.79 -0.72
CA ALA A 31 1.59 13.27 -1.52
C ALA A 31 0.68 12.13 -2.01
N MET A 32 1.24 10.94 -2.25
CA MET A 32 0.50 9.73 -2.60
C MET A 32 -0.17 9.03 -1.39
N GLY A 33 -0.16 9.64 -0.20
CA GLY A 33 -0.68 9.02 1.02
C GLY A 33 0.32 8.08 1.71
N GLY A 34 1.60 8.20 1.38
CA GLY A 34 2.67 7.47 2.04
C GLY A 34 2.68 7.68 3.55
N TYR A 35 3.17 6.67 4.27
CA TYR A 35 3.22 6.60 5.74
C TYR A 35 1.88 6.55 6.50
N GLN A 36 0.73 6.68 5.84
CA GLN A 36 -0.56 6.56 6.54
C GLN A 36 -0.74 5.17 7.19
N GLY A 37 -0.31 4.10 6.52
CA GLY A 37 -0.38 2.74 7.05
C GLY A 37 0.47 2.53 8.30
N ILE A 38 1.71 3.06 8.32
CA ILE A 38 2.57 2.95 9.52
C ILE A 38 2.09 3.84 10.66
N ALA A 39 1.56 5.03 10.36
CA ALA A 39 0.96 5.89 11.37
C ALA A 39 -0.19 5.18 12.09
N ARG A 40 -1.10 4.55 11.34
CA ARG A 40 -2.18 3.73 11.91
C ARG A 40 -1.66 2.53 12.70
N ALA A 41 -0.66 1.82 12.19
CA ALA A 41 -0.08 0.66 12.89
C ALA A 41 0.54 1.06 14.24
N LEU A 42 1.15 2.25 14.33
CA LEU A 42 1.67 2.80 15.58
C LEU A 42 0.55 3.20 16.55
N GLU A 43 -0.58 3.69 16.04
CA GLU A 43 -1.75 4.06 16.84
C GLU A 43 -2.46 2.84 17.45
N ILE A 44 -2.74 1.81 16.65
CA ILE A 44 -3.45 0.61 17.11
C ILE A 44 -2.53 -0.39 17.83
N GLY A 45 -1.21 -0.22 17.67
CA GLY A 45 -0.22 -1.07 18.29
C GLY A 45 -0.01 -2.42 17.60
N ARG A 46 0.99 -3.15 18.10
CA ARG A 46 1.51 -4.39 17.49
C ARG A 46 0.45 -5.48 17.36
N GLU A 47 -0.28 -5.77 18.42
CA GLU A 47 -1.20 -6.93 18.47
C GLU A 47 -2.39 -6.73 17.54
N SER A 48 -3.03 -5.56 17.59
CA SER A 48 -4.12 -5.21 16.67
C SER A 48 -3.66 -5.20 15.21
N THR A 49 -2.45 -4.71 14.93
CA THR A 49 -1.88 -4.77 13.58
C THR A 49 -1.74 -6.21 13.08
N ILE A 50 -1.26 -7.13 13.94
CA ILE A 50 -1.13 -8.55 13.60
C ILE A 50 -2.50 -9.17 13.30
N GLU A 51 -3.50 -8.90 14.13
CA GLU A 51 -4.85 -9.43 13.94
C GLU A 51 -5.51 -8.90 12.65
N GLU A 52 -5.31 -7.63 12.30
CA GLU A 52 -5.79 -7.09 11.02
C GLU A 52 -5.15 -7.80 9.82
N VAL A 53 -3.85 -8.07 9.86
CA VAL A 53 -3.16 -8.79 8.77
C VAL A 53 -3.63 -10.25 8.66
N LYS A 54 -3.89 -10.91 9.79
CA LYS A 54 -4.48 -12.25 9.80
C LYS A 54 -5.88 -12.25 9.18
N ALA A 55 -6.72 -11.29 9.59
CA ALA A 55 -8.08 -11.14 9.09
C ALA A 55 -8.13 -10.78 7.60
N SER A 56 -7.10 -10.09 7.08
CA SER A 56 -7.04 -9.72 5.66
C SER A 56 -6.79 -10.90 4.71
N GLY A 57 -6.42 -12.07 5.24
CA GLY A 57 -6.09 -13.25 4.43
C GLY A 57 -4.84 -13.07 3.56
N LEU A 58 -3.94 -12.14 3.93
CA LEU A 58 -2.67 -11.95 3.24
C LEU A 58 -1.83 -13.22 3.35
N ARG A 59 -1.22 -13.63 2.24
CA ARG A 59 -0.37 -14.84 2.17
C ARG A 59 1.03 -14.45 1.71
N GLY A 60 1.99 -15.35 1.92
CA GLY A 60 3.34 -15.20 1.38
C GLY A 60 3.34 -14.93 -0.13
N ARG A 61 4.33 -14.16 -0.59
CA ARG A 61 4.51 -13.77 -2.01
C ARG A 61 5.87 -14.20 -2.57
N GLY A 62 6.56 -15.13 -1.90
CA GLY A 62 7.92 -15.57 -2.22
C GLY A 62 8.91 -15.04 -1.21
#